data_AF-A0A945TIW9-F1
#
_entry.id   AF-A0A945TIW9-F1
#
_cell.length_a   1.000
_cell.length_b   1.000
_cell.length_c   1.000
_cell.angle_alpha   90.00
_cell.angle_beta   90.00
_cell.angle_gamma   90.00
#
_symmetry.space_group_name_H-M   'P 1'
#
loop_
_entity.id
_entity.type
_entity.pdbx_description
1 polymer ?
#
loop_
_entity_poly.entity_id
_entity_poly.type
_entity_poly.pdbx_seq_one_letter_code
_entity_poly.pdbx_strand_id
1 'polypeptide(L)'
;MTLRYLTFLVLLSGSAMSLATAIEPTGKFSKQTIKGYLDGVPMHYINVQTRSHDTVDIKLDGLVNEAIWQEIPAFDNMLVSVPGTGKPGHYLTENRLLATEQGLYVSAVMYQPPETIVMRMTNRDSHTDRDTFGVTLDTTGQGEFAYWFAVGLGDTVMDGKVLPERRYSSDWDGTWLYKAARFDKGWSVEIFFPWSMMNLPEIEGRREVGFALSRQVSHTNERYYWPGHTYSSPQFVTALNSMRVEGIEPRRLISVIPYMSTTLDKARDDDDTRIGVDITWKPSTKAELTASLIPDFGAVEADNVVLNLTAFETFFPEKRLFFLEGNEIFETTPRANSGNPLRELTNENFSTTSRRAFVTAHLPTPISLINTRRIGGTATQVSLPAGVLPDRGDAGLPTDLLGAVRLNGRIGNVRYGVLSAFEDEVEWQGTNQSAVPVDINADGRDFAALRFSYEDSSNQNFALGYLGTFVNGPIYDAEVHGLDWHYLAEDGKWTLDLQLMHSDVAEISGQGAILDLSYSVDSRFQHILKFDYFDENVEINDLGFLRRNDYSGLLYAFRYTGKSSADGFVRANR
;
A
#
# COMPACT_ATOMS: atom_id res chain seq x y z
N MET A 1 4.86 68.47 52.75
CA MET A 1 5.44 67.13 52.45
C MET A 1 5.25 66.91 50.97
N THR A 2 6.37 66.92 50.25
CA THR A 2 6.50 67.13 48.79
C THR A 2 6.80 65.80 48.07
N LEU A 3 6.64 65.81 46.74
CA LEU A 3 7.03 64.80 45.71
C LEU A 3 6.11 63.56 45.58
N ARG A 4 5.91 62.93 44.41
CA ARG A 4 5.96 63.18 42.93
C ARG A 4 6.10 61.78 42.28
N TYR A 5 5.55 61.61 41.08
CA TYR A 5 5.79 60.52 40.09
C TYR A 5 5.20 59.12 40.41
N LEU A 6 4.74 58.28 39.48
CA LEU A 6 4.90 58.19 38.02
C LEU A 6 3.74 57.37 37.41
N THR A 7 3.35 57.73 36.19
CA THR A 7 2.47 57.05 35.23
C THR A 7 2.97 55.65 34.84
N PHE A 8 2.08 54.67 34.65
CA PHE A 8 2.28 53.60 33.66
C PHE A 8 0.95 53.22 32.99
N LEU A 9 0.91 53.44 31.67
CA LEU A 9 -0.13 53.03 30.74
C LEU A 9 0.20 51.60 30.29
N VAL A 10 -0.68 50.63 30.53
CA VAL A 10 -0.56 49.29 29.94
C VAL A 10 -1.60 49.18 28.82
N LEU A 11 -1.10 49.23 27.59
CA LEU A 11 -1.81 48.81 26.38
C LEU A 11 -1.96 47.29 26.41
N LEU A 12 -3.15 46.78 26.73
CA LEU A 12 -3.53 45.41 26.40
C LEU A 12 -3.85 45.34 24.90
N SER A 13 -2.90 44.86 24.10
CA SER A 13 -3.16 44.35 22.75
C SER A 13 -3.72 42.93 22.88
N GLY A 14 -5.04 42.84 23.06
CA GLY A 14 -5.76 41.58 22.94
C GLY A 14 -5.76 41.13 21.49
N SER A 15 -4.83 40.25 21.12
CA SER A 15 -4.88 39.51 19.86
C SER A 15 -5.93 38.41 20.01
N ALA A 16 -7.18 38.72 19.68
CA ALA A 16 -8.22 37.71 19.58
C ALA A 16 -7.88 36.77 18.42
N MET A 17 -7.38 35.58 18.75
CA MET A 17 -7.41 34.42 17.85
C MET A 17 -8.88 34.17 17.49
N SER A 18 -9.26 34.52 16.26
CA SER A 18 -10.53 34.11 15.68
C SER A 18 -10.49 32.59 15.57
N LEU A 19 -11.18 31.89 16.48
CA LEU A 19 -11.55 30.50 16.26
C LEU A 19 -12.24 30.40 14.91
N ALA A 20 -11.81 29.43 14.09
CA ALA A 20 -12.54 29.02 12.90
C ALA A 20 -13.97 28.70 13.33
N THR A 21 -14.91 29.49 12.84
CA THR A 21 -16.33 29.21 12.98
C THR A 21 -16.56 27.91 12.22
N ALA A 22 -16.89 26.84 12.96
CA ALA A 22 -17.47 25.65 12.38
C ALA A 22 -18.61 26.11 11.46
N ILE A 23 -18.60 25.65 10.21
CA ILE A 23 -19.72 25.85 9.30
C ILE A 23 -20.94 25.28 10.05
N GLU A 24 -21.84 26.15 10.51
CA GLU A 24 -23.10 25.70 11.10
C GLU A 24 -23.78 24.79 10.07
N PRO A 25 -24.23 23.58 10.45
CA PRO A 25 -24.88 22.70 9.52
C PRO A 25 -26.15 23.40 9.02
N THR A 26 -26.10 23.91 7.78
CA THR A 26 -27.30 23.98 6.97
C THR A 26 -27.96 22.61 7.05
N GLY A 27 -29.29 22.51 7.12
CA GLY A 27 -30.03 21.26 7.38
C GLY A 27 -29.75 20.09 6.41
N LYS A 28 -28.82 20.26 5.48
CA LYS A 28 -28.27 19.27 4.54
C LYS A 28 -27.13 18.42 5.12
N PHE A 29 -26.40 18.90 6.15
CA PHE A 29 -25.24 18.21 6.71
C PHE A 29 -25.51 17.65 8.11
N SER A 30 -25.11 16.40 8.36
CA SER A 30 -25.35 15.74 9.66
C SER A 30 -24.44 16.21 10.77
N LYS A 31 -24.95 16.14 12.01
CA LYS A 31 -24.19 16.40 13.23
C LYS A 31 -23.13 15.31 13.43
N GLN A 32 -21.89 15.73 13.66
CA GLN A 32 -20.75 14.85 13.89
C GLN A 32 -20.24 15.04 15.31
N THR A 33 -19.56 14.04 15.85
CA THR A 33 -18.89 14.14 17.15
C THR A 33 -17.39 14.20 16.93
N ILE A 34 -16.69 15.12 17.59
CA ILE A 34 -15.22 15.15 17.54
C ILE A 34 -14.70 14.01 18.42
N LYS A 35 -13.92 13.10 17.83
CA LYS A 35 -13.26 11.97 18.51
C LYS A 35 -11.95 12.42 19.16
N GLY A 36 -11.23 13.34 18.52
CA GLY A 36 -9.94 13.83 18.99
C GLY A 36 -9.35 14.84 18.03
N TYR A 37 -8.10 15.24 18.29
CA TYR A 37 -7.34 16.15 17.43
C TYR A 37 -5.94 15.61 17.21
N LEU A 38 -5.42 15.79 16.00
CA LEU A 38 -4.00 15.61 15.67
C LEU A 38 -3.51 16.88 14.97
N ASP A 39 -2.46 17.50 15.51
CA ASP A 39 -1.91 18.78 15.02
C ASP A 39 -2.96 19.90 14.88
N GLY A 40 -3.99 19.89 15.75
CA GLY A 40 -5.10 20.85 15.71
C GLY A 40 -6.18 20.56 14.65
N VAL A 41 -6.06 19.47 13.89
CA VAL A 41 -7.08 19.00 12.95
C VAL A 41 -8.03 18.03 13.67
N PRO A 42 -9.36 18.27 13.66
CA PRO A 42 -10.32 17.39 14.31
C PRO A 42 -10.52 16.08 13.54
N MET A 43 -10.45 14.97 14.28
CA MET A 43 -10.92 13.66 13.84
C MET A 43 -12.36 13.49 14.30
N HIS A 44 -13.19 12.91 13.44
CA HIS A 44 -14.62 12.81 13.65
C HIS A 44 -15.08 11.38 13.86
N TYR A 45 -16.19 11.30 14.55
CA TYR A 45 -16.97 10.12 14.79
C TYR A 45 -18.36 10.30 14.16
N ILE A 46 -18.80 9.31 13.38
CA ILE A 46 -20.13 9.26 12.76
C ILE A 46 -20.83 7.91 13.01
N ASN A 47 -22.16 7.95 13.01
CA ASN A 47 -22.98 6.73 13.00
C ASN A 47 -23.46 6.49 11.57
N VAL A 48 -23.19 5.30 11.03
CA VAL A 48 -23.71 4.89 9.72
C VAL A 48 -24.75 3.80 9.97
N GLN A 49 -26.01 4.13 9.70
CA GLN A 49 -27.11 3.18 9.88
C GLN A 49 -26.98 2.05 8.87
N THR A 50 -27.06 0.81 9.35
CA THR A 50 -27.09 -0.37 8.49
C THR A 50 -28.53 -0.64 8.04
N ARG A 51 -28.72 -0.81 6.73
CA ARG A 51 -30.00 -1.13 6.09
C ARG A 51 -29.95 -2.54 5.51
N SER A 52 -31.11 -3.18 5.36
CA SER A 52 -31.19 -4.45 4.63
C SER A 52 -30.83 -4.22 3.16
N HIS A 53 -29.89 -4.98 2.63
CA HIS A 53 -29.40 -4.85 1.26
C HIS A 53 -30.53 -5.00 0.23
N ASP A 54 -31.47 -5.92 0.46
CA ASP A 54 -32.63 -6.13 -0.42
C ASP A 54 -33.59 -4.93 -0.46
N THR A 55 -33.45 -3.97 0.46
CA THR A 55 -34.24 -2.74 0.51
C THR A 55 -33.50 -1.52 -0.07
N VAL A 56 -32.24 -1.70 -0.47
CA VAL A 56 -31.40 -0.64 -1.05
C VAL A 56 -31.35 -0.82 -2.56
N ASP A 57 -32.11 -0.01 -3.28
CA ASP A 57 -32.11 0.04 -4.75
C ASP A 57 -31.21 1.18 -5.22
N ILE A 58 -29.91 0.88 -5.38
CA ILE A 58 -28.90 1.79 -5.93
C ILE A 58 -28.36 1.17 -7.21
N LYS A 59 -28.46 1.91 -8.31
CA LYS A 59 -27.91 1.48 -9.59
C LYS A 59 -26.64 2.29 -9.83
N LEU A 60 -25.50 1.66 -9.60
CA LEU A 60 -24.18 2.29 -9.77
C LEU A 60 -23.95 2.74 -11.23
N ASP A 61 -24.37 3.96 -11.53
CA ASP A 61 -24.16 4.64 -12.81
C ASP A 61 -23.41 5.97 -12.64
N GLY A 62 -23.06 6.30 -11.39
CA GLY A 62 -22.27 7.46 -11.02
C GLY A 62 -23.12 8.72 -10.84
N LEU A 63 -24.44 8.64 -11.07
CA LEU A 63 -25.38 9.74 -10.86
C LEU A 63 -26.10 9.57 -9.54
N VAL A 64 -25.79 10.41 -8.55
CA VAL A 64 -26.38 10.34 -7.19
C VAL A 64 -27.81 10.90 -7.20
N ASN A 65 -28.77 10.15 -7.77
CA ASN A 65 -30.14 10.60 -8.01
C ASN A 65 -31.22 9.69 -7.41
N GLU A 66 -30.84 8.50 -6.93
CA GLU A 66 -31.75 7.55 -6.33
C GLU A 66 -32.37 8.11 -5.04
N ALA A 67 -33.61 7.68 -4.77
CA ALA A 67 -34.38 8.18 -3.64
C ALA A 67 -33.65 8.00 -2.30
N ILE A 68 -32.97 6.86 -2.12
CA ILE A 68 -32.24 6.55 -0.88
C ILE A 68 -31.15 7.58 -0.60
N TRP A 69 -30.45 8.10 -1.62
CA TRP A 69 -29.41 9.12 -1.42
C TRP A 69 -29.93 10.45 -0.89
N GLN A 70 -31.22 10.73 -1.07
CA GLN A 70 -31.87 11.91 -0.49
C GLN A 70 -32.20 11.73 1.00
N GLU A 71 -32.31 10.50 1.48
CA GLU A 71 -32.51 10.18 2.90
C GLU A 71 -31.19 10.14 3.67
N ILE A 72 -30.08 9.82 3.01
CA ILE A 72 -28.77 9.73 3.65
C ILE A 72 -28.16 11.13 3.79
N PRO A 73 -27.78 11.54 5.01
CA PRO A 73 -27.20 12.85 5.22
C PRO A 73 -25.82 12.96 4.56
N ALA A 74 -25.52 14.16 4.05
CA ALA A 74 -24.22 14.46 3.48
C ALA A 74 -23.23 14.95 4.56
N PHE A 75 -21.94 14.88 4.23
CA PHE A 75 -20.82 15.39 5.02
C PHE A 75 -19.84 16.16 4.13
N ASP A 76 -19.35 17.31 4.59
CA ASP A 76 -18.26 18.06 3.96
C ASP A 76 -17.36 18.75 5.02
N ASN A 77 -16.30 18.05 5.45
CA ASN A 77 -15.25 18.64 6.31
C ASN A 77 -13.88 18.58 5.64
N MET A 78 -13.88 18.67 4.32
CA MET A 78 -12.69 18.52 3.51
C MET A 78 -11.78 19.75 3.72
N LEU A 79 -10.59 19.53 4.30
CA LEU A 79 -9.55 20.56 4.42
C LEU A 79 -8.44 20.33 3.39
N VAL A 80 -7.80 21.40 2.94
CA VAL A 80 -6.67 21.34 2.01
C VAL A 80 -5.44 20.76 2.72
N SER A 81 -5.19 19.47 2.52
CA SER A 81 -4.07 18.71 3.09
C SER A 81 -2.80 18.77 2.25
N VAL A 82 -2.94 19.06 0.94
CA VAL A 82 -1.83 19.37 0.04
C VAL A 82 -2.17 20.67 -0.70
N PRO A 83 -1.36 21.73 -0.55
CA PRO A 83 -0.07 21.80 0.14
C PRO A 83 -0.14 21.93 1.67
N GLY A 84 -1.27 21.58 2.30
CA GLY A 84 -1.40 21.56 3.76
C GLY A 84 -1.75 22.92 4.36
N THR A 85 -2.63 23.68 3.69
CA THR A 85 -3.06 24.99 4.19
C THR A 85 -3.95 24.87 5.43
N GLY A 86 -4.58 23.70 5.64
CA GLY A 86 -5.51 23.43 6.74
C GLY A 86 -6.83 24.19 6.65
N LYS A 87 -7.04 24.96 5.57
CA LYS A 87 -8.28 25.68 5.30
C LYS A 87 -9.31 24.74 4.66
N PRO A 88 -10.62 25.04 4.76
CA PRO A 88 -11.63 24.34 3.97
C PRO A 88 -11.30 24.36 2.48
N GLY A 89 -11.60 23.26 1.78
CA GLY A 89 -11.49 23.18 0.32
C GLY A 89 -12.34 24.25 -0.35
N HIS A 90 -11.86 24.79 -1.48
CA HIS A 90 -12.58 25.84 -2.21
C HIS A 90 -13.89 25.33 -2.82
N TYR A 91 -13.91 24.05 -3.21
CA TYR A 91 -15.06 23.43 -3.87
C TYR A 91 -15.82 22.48 -2.95
N LEU A 92 -17.14 22.67 -2.88
CA LEU A 92 -18.05 21.84 -2.08
C LEU A 92 -18.00 20.36 -2.52
N THR A 93 -18.00 19.46 -1.54
CA THR A 93 -18.01 18.01 -1.75
C THR A 93 -19.03 17.35 -0.82
N GLU A 94 -20.14 16.88 -1.36
CA GLU A 94 -21.17 16.20 -0.57
C GLU A 94 -20.92 14.69 -0.52
N ASN A 95 -20.36 14.21 0.59
CA ASN A 95 -20.08 12.78 0.80
C ASN A 95 -21.22 12.11 1.56
N ARG A 96 -21.66 10.92 1.13
CA ARG A 96 -22.66 10.10 1.81
C ARG A 96 -22.12 8.69 1.99
N LEU A 97 -22.47 8.07 3.12
CA LEU A 97 -22.05 6.73 3.52
C LEU A 97 -23.30 5.94 3.94
N LEU A 98 -23.48 4.76 3.38
CA LEU A 98 -24.59 3.86 3.69
C LEU A 98 -24.07 2.43 3.84
N ALA A 99 -24.29 1.81 4.99
CA ALA A 99 -23.93 0.42 5.20
C ALA A 99 -25.12 -0.52 4.95
N THR A 100 -24.82 -1.70 4.43
CA THR A 100 -25.73 -2.85 4.37
C THR A 100 -25.04 -4.07 4.95
N GLU A 101 -25.76 -5.17 5.16
CA GLU A 101 -25.19 -6.45 5.57
C GLU A 101 -24.22 -7.04 4.53
N GLN A 102 -24.27 -6.59 3.27
CA GLN A 102 -23.39 -7.08 2.20
C GLN A 102 -22.18 -6.17 1.94
N GLY A 103 -22.30 -4.86 2.18
CA GLY A 103 -21.21 -3.92 1.88
C GLY A 103 -21.50 -2.48 2.28
N LEU A 104 -20.54 -1.61 1.97
CA LEU A 104 -20.61 -0.16 2.15
C LEU A 104 -20.80 0.55 0.82
N TYR A 105 -21.87 1.33 0.72
CA TYR A 105 -22.05 2.31 -0.36
C TYR A 105 -21.45 3.65 0.04
N VAL A 106 -20.69 4.24 -0.88
CA VAL A 106 -20.13 5.58 -0.77
C VAL A 106 -20.55 6.38 -2.00
N SER A 107 -21.09 7.58 -1.80
CA SER A 107 -21.26 8.53 -2.89
C SER A 107 -20.63 9.87 -2.56
N ALA A 108 -20.12 10.54 -3.60
CA ALA A 108 -19.61 11.89 -3.48
C ALA A 108 -20.07 12.75 -4.66
N VAL A 109 -20.72 13.87 -4.37
CA VAL A 109 -21.08 14.89 -5.36
C VAL A 109 -20.10 16.05 -5.22
N MET A 110 -19.25 16.24 -6.24
CA MET A 110 -18.14 17.18 -6.24
C MET A 110 -18.43 18.33 -7.17
N TYR A 111 -18.76 19.50 -6.61
CA TYR A 111 -19.04 20.69 -7.40
C TYR A 111 -17.74 21.28 -7.92
N GLN A 112 -17.70 21.68 -9.19
CA GLN A 112 -16.52 22.26 -9.82
C GLN A 112 -16.94 22.94 -11.13
N PRO A 113 -16.42 24.13 -11.45
CA PRO A 113 -16.70 24.77 -12.74
C PRO A 113 -16.27 23.86 -13.90
N PRO A 114 -17.14 23.58 -14.89
CA PRO A 114 -16.87 22.59 -15.94
C PRO A 114 -15.54 22.76 -16.68
N GLU A 115 -15.11 24.00 -16.90
CA GLU A 115 -13.86 24.38 -17.56
C GLU A 115 -12.61 24.01 -16.77
N THR A 116 -12.75 23.76 -15.47
CA THR A 116 -11.66 23.40 -14.57
C THR A 116 -11.56 21.89 -14.33
N ILE A 117 -12.51 21.09 -14.83
CA ILE A 117 -12.58 19.65 -14.58
C ILE A 117 -11.62 18.91 -15.50
N VAL A 118 -10.73 18.11 -14.90
CA VAL A 118 -9.70 17.36 -15.62
C VAL A 118 -10.05 15.86 -15.62
N MET A 119 -10.34 15.31 -16.80
CA MET A 119 -10.71 13.91 -17.02
C MET A 119 -9.71 13.22 -17.94
N ARG A 120 -9.27 12.02 -17.57
CA ARG A 120 -8.33 11.21 -18.37
C ARG A 120 -8.62 9.72 -18.18
N MET A 121 -8.81 9.02 -19.29
CA MET A 121 -8.92 7.56 -19.32
C MET A 121 -7.53 6.94 -19.33
N THR A 122 -7.33 5.92 -18.51
CA THR A 122 -6.06 5.20 -18.33
C THR A 122 -6.36 3.76 -17.95
N ASN A 123 -5.35 2.90 -17.97
CA ASN A 123 -5.45 1.60 -17.32
C ASN A 123 -5.57 1.75 -15.79
N ARG A 124 -5.97 0.66 -15.11
CA ARG A 124 -5.94 0.53 -13.64
C ARG A 124 -4.54 0.84 -13.13
N ASP A 125 -4.46 1.41 -11.92
CA ASP A 125 -3.21 1.77 -11.22
C ASP A 125 -2.29 2.77 -11.96
N SER A 126 -2.79 3.38 -13.03
CA SER A 126 -2.08 4.44 -13.73
C SER A 126 -2.15 5.76 -12.97
N HIS A 127 -0.98 6.23 -12.54
CA HIS A 127 -0.82 7.49 -11.83
C HIS A 127 -0.72 8.66 -12.83
N THR A 128 -1.88 9.21 -13.20
CA THR A 128 -2.00 10.34 -14.14
C THR A 128 -2.71 11.52 -13.49
N ASP A 129 -2.30 12.75 -13.82
CA ASP A 129 -2.98 13.98 -13.37
C ASP A 129 -4.47 13.95 -13.76
N ARG A 130 -5.39 14.03 -12.81
CA ARG A 130 -6.84 14.15 -13.06
C ARG A 130 -7.59 14.43 -11.77
N ASP A 131 -8.84 14.87 -11.90
CA ASP A 131 -9.74 14.90 -10.76
C ASP A 131 -10.02 13.47 -10.30
N THR A 132 -9.86 13.24 -9.01
CA THR A 132 -9.89 11.90 -8.39
C THR A 132 -10.57 11.99 -7.04
N PHE A 133 -11.36 10.98 -6.69
CA PHE A 133 -11.96 10.82 -5.37
C PHE A 133 -11.42 9.56 -4.74
N GLY A 134 -11.02 9.61 -3.47
CA GLY A 134 -10.44 8.47 -2.79
C GLY A 134 -11.10 8.18 -1.45
N VAL A 135 -11.11 6.91 -1.10
CA VAL A 135 -11.63 6.38 0.16
C VAL A 135 -10.52 5.54 0.80
N THR A 136 -10.29 5.71 2.10
CA THR A 136 -9.43 4.85 2.90
C THR A 136 -10.29 4.21 3.99
N LEU A 137 -10.19 2.90 4.19
CA LEU A 137 -10.99 2.13 5.16
C LEU A 137 -10.09 1.22 6.01
N ASP A 138 -10.04 1.49 7.31
CA ASP A 138 -9.48 0.58 8.31
C ASP A 138 -10.62 -0.25 8.92
N THR A 139 -10.77 -1.49 8.44
CA THR A 139 -11.79 -2.43 8.92
C THR A 139 -11.50 -3.02 10.30
N THR A 140 -10.27 -2.84 10.81
CA THR A 140 -9.87 -3.25 12.16
C THR A 140 -10.34 -2.24 13.21
N GLY A 141 -10.37 -0.96 12.84
CA GLY A 141 -10.67 0.16 13.73
C GLY A 141 -9.54 0.45 14.75
N GLN A 142 -8.40 -0.22 14.61
CA GLN A 142 -7.25 -0.15 15.52
C GLN A 142 -6.04 0.53 14.87
N GLY A 143 -6.12 0.96 13.61
CA GLY A 143 -4.99 1.56 12.91
C GLY A 143 -3.94 0.57 12.40
N GLU A 144 -4.22 -0.75 12.44
CA GLU A 144 -3.25 -1.81 12.07
C GLU A 144 -2.89 -1.79 10.58
N PHE A 145 -3.88 -1.55 9.73
CA PHE A 145 -3.74 -1.31 8.30
C PHE A 145 -5.07 -0.76 7.78
N ALA A 146 -5.06 -0.20 6.57
CA ALA A 146 -6.28 0.17 5.86
C ALA A 146 -6.20 -0.23 4.39
N TYR A 147 -7.35 -0.34 3.74
CA TYR A 147 -7.46 -0.37 2.30
C TYR A 147 -7.60 1.05 1.79
N TRP A 148 -6.95 1.40 0.68
CA TRP A 148 -7.13 2.67 0.01
C TRP A 148 -7.65 2.42 -1.41
N PHE A 149 -8.54 3.30 -1.84
CA PHE A 149 -9.22 3.24 -3.12
C PHE A 149 -9.23 4.64 -3.72
N ALA A 150 -9.12 4.72 -5.04
CA ALA A 150 -9.26 5.96 -5.77
C ALA A 150 -10.02 5.72 -7.08
N VAL A 151 -11.02 6.55 -7.34
CA VAL A 151 -11.75 6.63 -8.61
C VAL A 151 -11.36 7.92 -9.31
N GLY A 152 -10.69 7.77 -10.44
CA GLY A 152 -10.37 8.88 -11.34
C GLY A 152 -11.55 9.21 -12.25
N LEU A 153 -11.75 10.50 -12.51
CA LEU A 153 -12.71 10.95 -13.50
C LEU A 153 -12.24 10.50 -14.90
N GLY A 154 -12.95 9.54 -15.46
CA GLY A 154 -12.49 8.71 -16.58
C GLY A 154 -12.81 7.21 -16.43
N ASP A 155 -13.51 6.81 -15.35
CA ASP A 155 -13.83 5.41 -15.01
C ASP A 155 -12.58 4.54 -14.86
N THR A 156 -11.60 5.10 -14.15
CA THR A 156 -10.31 4.45 -13.88
C THR A 156 -10.14 4.30 -12.38
N VAL A 157 -9.54 3.21 -11.93
CA VAL A 157 -9.34 2.95 -10.51
C VAL A 157 -7.92 2.64 -10.12
N MET A 158 -7.66 2.88 -8.84
CA MET A 158 -6.44 2.52 -8.16
C MET A 158 -6.82 2.03 -6.77
N ASP A 159 -6.14 1.00 -6.30
CA ASP A 159 -6.34 0.50 -4.95
C ASP A 159 -5.09 -0.16 -4.38
N GLY A 160 -5.20 -0.54 -3.12
CA GLY A 160 -4.16 -1.24 -2.41
C GLY A 160 -4.35 -1.17 -0.91
N LYS A 161 -3.29 -1.46 -0.18
CA LYS A 161 -3.26 -1.43 1.28
C LYS A 161 -2.31 -0.34 1.77
N VAL A 162 -2.58 0.17 2.96
CA VAL A 162 -1.72 1.11 3.66
C VAL A 162 -1.47 0.57 5.07
N LEU A 163 -0.23 0.18 5.32
CA LEU A 163 0.27 -0.14 6.65
C LEU A 163 0.37 1.17 7.48
N PRO A 164 0.56 1.08 8.82
CA PRO A 164 0.55 2.25 9.69
C PRO A 164 1.49 3.36 9.17
N GLU A 165 1.04 4.61 9.32
CA GLU A 165 1.82 5.81 9.02
C GLU A 165 2.27 6.00 7.55
N ARG A 166 1.34 5.72 6.62
CA ARG A 166 1.45 5.99 5.17
C ARG A 166 2.41 5.08 4.40
N ARG A 167 2.58 3.84 4.85
CA ARG A 167 3.26 2.78 4.09
C ARG A 167 2.29 2.14 3.09
N TYR A 168 2.14 2.74 1.91
CA TYR A 168 1.21 2.26 0.88
C TYR A 168 1.83 1.18 -0.02
N SER A 169 1.12 0.07 -0.19
CA SER A 169 1.29 -0.90 -1.28
C SER A 169 0.15 -0.73 -2.30
N SER A 170 0.48 -0.91 -3.58
CA SER A 170 -0.45 -0.95 -4.71
C SER A 170 -0.54 -2.37 -5.30
N ASP A 171 -0.15 -3.38 -4.53
CA ASP A 171 -0.07 -4.77 -5.04
C ASP A 171 -1.40 -5.51 -4.86
N TRP A 172 -2.29 -5.01 -4.00
CA TRP A 172 -3.59 -5.61 -3.75
C TRP A 172 -4.67 -5.01 -4.67
N ASP A 173 -5.39 -5.89 -5.35
CA ASP A 173 -6.54 -5.55 -6.20
C ASP A 173 -7.85 -6.09 -5.61
N GLY A 174 -8.74 -5.18 -5.24
CA GLY A 174 -10.06 -5.53 -4.72
C GLY A 174 -11.12 -5.76 -5.80
N THR A 175 -12.12 -6.58 -5.48
CA THR A 175 -13.36 -6.69 -6.26
C THR A 175 -14.42 -5.75 -5.69
N TRP A 176 -14.42 -4.51 -6.17
CA TRP A 176 -15.39 -3.47 -5.79
C TRP A 176 -16.01 -2.84 -7.04
N LEU A 177 -17.19 -2.23 -6.87
CA LEU A 177 -17.95 -1.63 -7.97
C LEU A 177 -17.90 -0.12 -7.84
N TYR A 178 -17.80 0.56 -8.97
CA TYR A 178 -17.74 2.02 -9.00
C TYR A 178 -18.25 2.56 -10.32
N LYS A 179 -18.75 3.79 -10.29
CA LYS A 179 -18.94 4.63 -11.48
C LYS A 179 -18.71 6.10 -11.18
N ALA A 180 -18.12 6.81 -12.14
CA ALA A 180 -17.98 8.25 -12.11
C ALA A 180 -18.79 8.88 -13.26
N ALA A 181 -19.52 9.95 -12.96
CA ALA A 181 -20.29 10.68 -13.97
C ALA A 181 -20.03 12.18 -13.88
N ARG A 182 -20.08 12.88 -15.02
CA ARG A 182 -20.06 14.34 -15.08
C ARG A 182 -21.49 14.87 -15.13
N PHE A 183 -21.70 16.06 -14.58
CA PHE A 183 -22.94 16.83 -14.71
C PHE A 183 -22.62 18.33 -14.79
N ASP A 184 -23.64 19.16 -15.05
CA ASP A 184 -23.46 20.58 -15.40
C ASP A 184 -22.69 21.43 -14.38
N LYS A 185 -22.67 21.03 -13.11
CA LYS A 185 -22.02 21.79 -12.02
C LYS A 185 -20.84 21.06 -11.38
N GLY A 186 -20.39 19.95 -11.96
CA GLY A 186 -19.34 19.13 -11.37
C GLY A 186 -19.31 17.69 -11.86
N TRP A 187 -18.92 16.79 -10.97
CA TRP A 187 -18.90 15.36 -11.21
C TRP A 187 -19.20 14.60 -9.93
N SER A 188 -19.60 13.34 -10.07
CA SER A 188 -19.97 12.49 -8.95
C SER A 188 -19.39 11.11 -9.09
N VAL A 189 -19.29 10.41 -7.96
CA VAL A 189 -18.96 8.99 -7.91
C VAL A 189 -19.96 8.26 -7.06
N GLU A 190 -20.21 7.02 -7.44
CA GLU A 190 -20.85 6.01 -6.60
C GLU A 190 -19.95 4.80 -6.52
N ILE A 191 -19.79 4.26 -5.32
CA ILE A 191 -18.89 3.15 -5.02
C ILE A 191 -19.63 2.17 -4.11
N PHE A 192 -19.48 0.87 -4.38
CA PHE A 192 -19.90 -0.20 -3.48
C PHE A 192 -18.71 -1.09 -3.14
N PHE A 193 -18.48 -1.23 -1.83
CA PHE A 193 -17.44 -2.05 -1.23
C PHE A 193 -18.07 -3.28 -0.56
N PRO A 194 -18.06 -4.46 -1.21
CA PRO A 194 -18.48 -5.70 -0.56
C PRO A 194 -17.65 -5.97 0.69
N TRP A 195 -18.29 -6.27 1.81
CA TRP A 195 -17.60 -6.60 3.06
C TRP A 195 -16.68 -7.82 2.92
N SER A 196 -17.07 -8.78 2.07
CA SER A 196 -16.33 -10.00 1.80
C SER A 196 -14.98 -9.78 1.11
N MET A 197 -14.74 -8.62 0.49
CA MET A 197 -13.46 -8.34 -0.16
C MET A 197 -12.38 -7.91 0.85
N MET A 198 -12.77 -7.50 2.06
CA MET A 198 -11.87 -7.00 3.09
C MET A 198 -11.80 -7.97 4.26
N ASN A 199 -10.64 -8.05 4.91
CA ASN A 199 -10.54 -8.74 6.19
C ASN A 199 -11.30 -7.96 7.28
N LEU A 200 -12.27 -8.61 7.92
CA LEU A 200 -13.12 -8.01 8.95
C LEU A 200 -12.91 -8.77 10.27
N PRO A 201 -12.30 -8.16 11.31
CA PRO A 201 -12.12 -8.82 12.61
C PRO A 201 -13.45 -9.27 13.24
N GLU A 202 -13.47 -10.42 13.90
CA GLU A 202 -14.65 -10.93 14.60
C GLU A 202 -14.83 -10.14 15.89
N ILE A 203 -15.97 -9.47 16.00
CA ILE A 203 -16.31 -8.62 17.13
C ILE A 203 -17.79 -8.82 17.48
N GLU A 204 -18.11 -8.67 18.76
CA GLU A 204 -19.49 -8.66 19.22
C GLU A 204 -20.07 -7.24 19.13
N GLY A 205 -21.29 -7.12 18.57
CA GLY A 205 -22.04 -5.87 18.57
C GLY A 205 -21.57 -4.85 17.53
N ARG A 206 -21.19 -3.65 17.99
CA ARG A 206 -20.91 -2.49 17.11
C ARG A 206 -19.48 -2.55 16.58
N ARG A 207 -19.33 -2.42 15.25
CA ARG A 207 -18.02 -2.29 14.60
C ARG A 207 -17.63 -0.83 14.46
N GLU A 208 -16.39 -0.55 14.83
CA GLU A 208 -15.71 0.68 14.49
C GLU A 208 -14.87 0.45 13.22
N VAL A 209 -15.12 1.24 12.18
CA VAL A 209 -14.34 1.23 10.94
C VAL A 209 -13.70 2.60 10.81
N GLY A 210 -12.37 2.65 10.76
CA GLY A 210 -11.64 3.87 10.47
C GLY A 210 -11.87 4.28 9.02
N PHE A 211 -12.02 5.56 8.74
CA PHE A 211 -12.16 6.04 7.37
C PHE A 211 -11.49 7.38 7.13
N ALA A 212 -11.08 7.59 5.88
CA ALA A 212 -10.83 8.91 5.33
C ALA A 212 -11.40 9.05 3.93
N LEU A 213 -11.76 10.28 3.57
CA LEU A 213 -12.17 10.65 2.24
C LEU A 213 -11.20 11.68 1.68
N SER A 214 -10.94 11.61 0.39
CA SER A 214 -10.03 12.54 -0.27
C SER A 214 -10.55 12.94 -1.63
N ARG A 215 -10.23 14.18 -2.02
CA ARG A 215 -10.54 14.72 -3.34
C ARG A 215 -9.31 15.41 -3.89
N GLN A 216 -8.88 15.01 -5.07
CA GLN A 216 -7.91 15.76 -5.85
C GLN A 216 -8.63 16.76 -6.75
N VAL A 217 -8.24 18.02 -6.67
CA VAL A 217 -8.62 19.07 -7.62
C VAL A 217 -7.40 19.37 -8.50
N SER A 218 -7.40 18.82 -9.71
CA SER A 218 -6.22 18.78 -10.58
C SER A 218 -5.76 20.17 -11.02
N HIS A 219 -6.69 21.05 -11.46
CA HIS A 219 -6.31 22.35 -12.00
C HIS A 219 -5.64 23.31 -11.00
N THR A 220 -6.00 23.23 -9.70
CA THR A 220 -5.32 23.99 -8.63
C THR A 220 -4.19 23.20 -7.98
N ASN A 221 -4.04 21.92 -8.34
CA ASN A 221 -3.11 20.99 -7.70
C ASN A 221 -3.29 20.94 -6.18
N GLU A 222 -4.54 20.98 -5.71
CA GLU A 222 -4.90 20.90 -4.30
C GLU A 222 -5.51 19.53 -3.99
N ARG A 223 -5.13 18.97 -2.84
CA ARG A 223 -5.83 17.80 -2.29
C ARG A 223 -6.62 18.21 -1.08
N TYR A 224 -7.90 17.87 -1.11
CA TYR A 224 -8.76 17.97 0.05
C TYR A 224 -8.85 16.60 0.73
N TYR A 225 -8.93 16.63 2.05
CA TYR A 225 -8.92 15.41 2.85
C TYR A 225 -9.80 15.58 4.09
N TRP A 226 -10.44 14.49 4.49
CA TRP A 226 -11.18 14.40 5.74
C TRP A 226 -10.82 13.06 6.40
N PRO A 227 -10.08 13.07 7.53
CA PRO A 227 -9.63 14.24 8.30
C PRO A 227 -8.45 14.97 7.65
N GLY A 228 -8.46 16.30 7.70
CA GLY A 228 -7.57 17.19 6.93
C GLY A 228 -6.08 17.20 7.27
N HIS A 229 -5.51 16.10 7.78
CA HIS A 229 -4.11 16.02 8.17
C HIS A 229 -3.18 16.28 6.98
N THR A 230 -2.14 17.07 7.19
CA THR A 230 -1.13 17.32 6.16
C THR A 230 -0.38 16.03 5.84
N TYR A 231 0.13 15.92 4.62
CA TYR A 231 0.94 14.75 4.22
C TYR A 231 2.22 14.58 5.06
N SER A 232 2.71 15.67 5.66
CA SER A 232 3.85 15.70 6.57
C SER A 232 3.52 15.28 8.01
N SER A 233 2.25 15.06 8.35
CA SER A 233 1.88 14.61 9.69
C SER A 233 2.41 13.19 9.91
N PRO A 234 3.02 12.89 11.08
CA PRO A 234 3.62 11.58 11.32
C PRO A 234 2.59 10.46 11.46
N GLN A 235 1.34 10.81 11.80
CA GLN A 235 0.25 9.86 11.96
C GLN A 235 -0.74 9.94 10.79
N PHE A 236 -1.32 8.80 10.43
CA PHE A 236 -2.30 8.67 9.37
C PHE A 236 -3.36 7.61 9.65
N VAL A 237 -3.01 6.31 9.61
CA VAL A 237 -4.01 5.22 9.77
C VAL A 237 -4.58 5.22 11.19
N THR A 238 -3.72 5.49 12.17
CA THR A 238 -4.07 5.69 13.59
C THR A 238 -4.89 6.96 13.84
N ALA A 239 -4.90 7.89 12.88
CA ALA A 239 -5.55 9.20 12.97
C ALA A 239 -6.72 9.37 11.97
N LEU A 240 -7.33 8.27 11.54
CA LEU A 240 -8.51 8.31 10.68
C LEU A 240 -9.76 8.78 11.45
N ASN A 241 -10.77 9.26 10.71
CA ASN A 241 -12.12 9.36 11.28
C ASN A 241 -12.64 7.95 11.60
N SER A 242 -13.74 7.88 12.32
CA SER A 242 -14.34 6.62 12.75
C SER A 242 -15.83 6.59 12.43
N MET A 243 -16.30 5.51 11.81
CA MET A 243 -17.72 5.24 11.62
C MET A 243 -18.14 4.00 12.41
N ARG A 244 -19.29 4.07 13.10
CA ARG A 244 -19.93 2.89 13.69
C ARG A 244 -20.96 2.29 12.75
N VAL A 245 -20.84 0.99 12.54
CA VAL A 245 -21.74 0.14 11.75
C VAL A 245 -22.14 -1.09 12.57
N GLU A 246 -23.35 -1.59 12.37
CA GLU A 246 -23.93 -2.71 13.13
C GLU A 246 -24.41 -3.81 12.17
N GLY A 247 -24.61 -5.04 12.65
CA GLY A 247 -25.20 -6.12 11.84
C GLY A 247 -24.34 -6.61 10.67
N ILE A 248 -23.02 -6.39 10.73
CA ILE A 248 -22.05 -6.92 9.77
C ILE A 248 -21.34 -8.10 10.40
N GLU A 249 -21.66 -9.31 9.93
CA GLU A 249 -20.99 -10.52 10.37
C GLU A 249 -19.75 -10.81 9.54
N PRO A 250 -18.59 -11.09 10.15
CA PRO A 250 -17.45 -11.64 9.43
C PRO A 250 -17.86 -12.98 8.82
N ARG A 251 -17.83 -13.07 7.50
CA ARG A 251 -18.07 -14.35 6.82
C ARG A 251 -16.80 -15.18 6.88
N ARG A 252 -16.89 -16.38 7.46
CA ARG A 252 -15.88 -17.42 7.24
C ARG A 252 -15.84 -17.70 5.75
N LEU A 253 -14.68 -17.52 5.13
CA LEU A 253 -14.51 -17.66 3.70
C LEU A 253 -13.77 -18.96 3.39
N ILE A 254 -14.36 -19.78 2.53
CA ILE A 254 -13.67 -20.83 1.80
C ILE A 254 -13.82 -20.48 0.34
N SER A 255 -12.71 -20.25 -0.35
CA SER A 255 -12.64 -20.08 -1.79
C SER A 255 -11.90 -21.26 -2.39
N VAL A 256 -12.46 -21.84 -3.45
CA VAL A 256 -11.83 -22.91 -4.23
C VAL A 256 -11.97 -22.52 -5.70
N ILE A 257 -10.85 -22.34 -6.37
CA ILE A 257 -10.77 -21.88 -7.75
C ILE A 257 -10.03 -22.94 -8.55
N PRO A 258 -10.75 -23.88 -9.20
CA PRO A 258 -10.12 -24.81 -10.13
C PRO A 258 -9.84 -24.11 -11.47
N TYR A 259 -8.79 -24.53 -12.16
CA TYR A 259 -8.53 -24.12 -13.53
C TYR A 259 -7.95 -25.28 -14.34
N MET A 260 -8.07 -25.12 -15.65
CA MET A 260 -7.48 -25.99 -16.66
C MET A 260 -6.95 -25.09 -17.77
N SER A 261 -5.69 -25.26 -18.13
CA SER A 261 -5.06 -24.53 -19.22
C SER A 261 -4.35 -25.50 -20.15
N THR A 262 -4.21 -25.09 -21.42
CA THR A 262 -3.44 -25.84 -22.41
C THR A 262 -2.60 -24.88 -23.23
N THR A 263 -1.32 -25.21 -23.37
CA THR A 263 -0.34 -24.42 -24.11
C THR A 263 0.10 -25.25 -25.32
N LEU A 264 -0.03 -24.67 -26.51
CA LEU A 264 0.41 -25.30 -27.75
C LEU A 264 1.71 -24.60 -28.20
N ASP A 265 2.86 -25.22 -27.95
CA ASP A 265 4.15 -24.72 -28.39
C ASP A 265 4.52 -25.28 -29.76
N LYS A 266 4.24 -24.50 -30.80
CA LYS A 266 4.58 -24.86 -32.19
C LYS A 266 6.08 -24.81 -32.49
N ALA A 267 6.88 -24.13 -31.68
CA ALA A 267 8.33 -24.09 -31.87
C ALA A 267 8.98 -25.37 -31.35
N ARG A 268 8.41 -25.95 -30.28
CA ARG A 268 8.85 -27.23 -29.69
C ARG A 268 8.07 -28.46 -30.17
N ASP A 269 6.96 -28.24 -30.89
CA ASP A 269 6.00 -29.28 -31.27
C ASP A 269 5.48 -30.05 -30.03
N ASP A 270 5.16 -29.28 -28.98
CA ASP A 270 4.76 -29.77 -27.66
C ASP A 270 3.43 -29.16 -27.22
N ASP A 271 2.61 -30.00 -26.57
CA ASP A 271 1.28 -29.66 -26.09
C ASP A 271 1.21 -29.94 -24.58
N ASP A 272 1.22 -28.88 -23.78
CA ASP A 272 1.14 -28.98 -22.32
C ASP A 272 -0.30 -28.74 -21.86
N THR A 273 -0.80 -29.55 -20.94
CA THR A 273 -2.12 -29.41 -20.32
C THR A 273 -2.00 -29.44 -18.82
N ARG A 274 -2.37 -28.34 -18.17
CA ARG A 274 -2.29 -28.18 -16.73
C ARG A 274 -3.68 -28.16 -16.11
N ILE A 275 -3.83 -28.89 -15.01
CA ILE A 275 -5.04 -28.89 -14.18
C ILE A 275 -4.61 -28.62 -12.76
N GLY A 276 -5.12 -27.55 -12.18
CA GLY A 276 -4.75 -27.16 -10.83
C GLY A 276 -5.89 -26.51 -10.07
N VAL A 277 -5.59 -26.14 -8.84
CA VAL A 277 -6.58 -25.59 -7.92
C VAL A 277 -5.94 -24.67 -6.90
N ASP A 278 -6.57 -23.52 -6.71
CA ASP A 278 -6.27 -22.60 -5.63
C ASP A 278 -7.33 -22.68 -4.54
N ILE A 279 -6.89 -22.71 -3.29
CA ILE A 279 -7.72 -22.81 -2.10
C ILE A 279 -7.35 -21.67 -1.16
N THR A 280 -8.34 -20.93 -0.69
CA THR A 280 -8.19 -19.97 0.40
C THR A 280 -9.18 -20.31 1.50
N TRP A 281 -8.70 -20.47 2.72
CA TRP A 281 -9.52 -20.76 3.89
C TRP A 281 -9.21 -19.78 5.01
N LYS A 282 -10.24 -19.03 5.42
CA LYS A 282 -10.21 -18.10 6.55
C LYS A 282 -11.05 -18.68 7.70
N PRO A 283 -10.51 -19.60 8.52
CA PRO A 283 -11.26 -20.22 9.63
C PRO A 283 -11.69 -19.21 10.70
N SER A 284 -10.95 -18.12 10.83
CA SER A 284 -11.26 -16.98 11.69
C SER A 284 -10.71 -15.71 11.03
N THR A 285 -10.98 -14.57 11.64
CA THR A 285 -10.49 -13.26 11.15
C THR A 285 -9.02 -13.02 11.50
N LYS A 286 -8.41 -13.95 12.24
CA LYS A 286 -7.03 -13.91 12.72
C LYS A 286 -6.16 -15.01 12.10
N ALA A 287 -6.70 -15.81 11.19
CA ALA A 287 -5.97 -16.92 10.58
C ALA A 287 -6.44 -17.11 9.13
N GLU A 288 -5.48 -17.23 8.23
CA GLU A 288 -5.69 -17.43 6.80
C GLU A 288 -4.71 -18.48 6.28
N LEU A 289 -5.25 -19.49 5.61
CA LEU A 289 -4.49 -20.50 4.89
C LEU A 289 -4.78 -20.34 3.39
N THR A 290 -3.74 -20.16 2.59
CA THR A 290 -3.81 -20.19 1.13
C THR A 290 -2.98 -21.38 0.65
N ALA A 291 -3.49 -22.14 -0.32
CA ALA A 291 -2.76 -23.24 -0.93
C ALA A 291 -3.05 -23.30 -2.43
N SER A 292 -2.04 -23.61 -3.22
CA SER A 292 -2.12 -23.78 -4.66
C SER A 292 -1.47 -25.08 -5.06
N LEU A 293 -2.10 -25.83 -5.95
CA LEU A 293 -1.56 -27.04 -6.58
C LEU A 293 -1.47 -26.80 -8.08
N ILE A 294 -0.25 -26.95 -8.63
CA ILE A 294 0.10 -26.72 -10.04
C ILE A 294 -0.30 -25.31 -10.54
N PRO A 295 -0.06 -24.22 -9.77
CA PRO A 295 -0.60 -22.87 -10.04
C PRO A 295 -0.37 -22.39 -11.48
N ASP A 296 -1.39 -21.81 -12.11
CA ASP A 296 -1.24 -21.15 -13.41
C ASP A 296 -0.88 -19.67 -13.22
N PHE A 297 0.40 -19.35 -13.43
CA PHE A 297 0.88 -17.97 -13.40
C PHE A 297 0.86 -17.28 -14.76
N GLY A 298 0.47 -17.98 -15.83
CA GLY A 298 0.35 -17.44 -17.18
C GLY A 298 -0.81 -16.45 -17.36
N ALA A 299 -1.75 -16.41 -16.41
CA ALA A 299 -2.87 -15.47 -16.41
C ALA A 299 -2.52 -14.06 -15.88
N VAL A 300 -1.30 -13.86 -15.39
CA VAL A 300 -0.87 -12.61 -14.74
C VAL A 300 -0.34 -11.66 -15.80
N GLU A 301 -0.53 -10.35 -15.60
CA GLU A 301 -0.06 -9.33 -16.55
C GLU A 301 1.42 -9.57 -16.90
N ALA A 302 1.71 -9.66 -18.20
CA ALA A 302 3.08 -9.76 -18.66
C ALA A 302 3.85 -8.51 -18.22
N ASP A 303 5.01 -8.73 -17.59
CA ASP A 303 5.86 -7.62 -17.17
C ASP A 303 6.22 -6.75 -18.37
N ASN A 304 6.31 -5.44 -18.14
CA ASN A 304 6.78 -4.53 -19.17
C ASN A 304 8.18 -4.95 -19.64
N VAL A 305 8.40 -4.96 -20.95
CA VAL A 305 9.73 -5.20 -21.51
C VAL A 305 10.63 -4.02 -21.15
N VAL A 306 11.44 -4.20 -20.10
CA VAL A 306 12.42 -3.22 -19.66
C VAL A 306 13.78 -3.60 -20.24
N LEU A 307 14.28 -2.81 -21.18
CA LEU A 307 15.67 -2.93 -21.64
C LEU A 307 16.61 -2.35 -20.57
N ASN A 308 17.08 -3.22 -19.68
CA ASN A 308 18.07 -2.86 -18.67
C ASN A 308 19.48 -3.11 -19.20
N LEU A 309 20.25 -2.04 -19.39
CA LEU A 309 21.65 -2.09 -19.84
C LEU A 309 22.65 -1.93 -18.68
N THR A 310 22.16 -1.92 -17.44
CA THR A 310 23.00 -1.82 -16.25
C THR A 310 23.47 -3.19 -15.79
N ALA A 311 24.48 -3.22 -14.92
CA ALA A 311 24.96 -4.46 -14.30
C ALA A 311 24.06 -4.94 -13.13
N PHE A 312 22.97 -4.23 -12.83
CA PHE A 312 22.08 -4.51 -11.72
C PHE A 312 20.80 -5.15 -12.21
N GLU A 313 20.23 -6.06 -11.43
CA GLU A 313 18.93 -6.66 -11.72
C GLU A 313 17.80 -5.61 -11.67
N THR A 314 16.77 -5.79 -12.50
CA THR A 314 15.53 -5.01 -12.43
C THR A 314 14.57 -5.65 -11.43
N PHE A 315 14.11 -4.89 -10.44
CA PHE A 315 13.07 -5.33 -9.53
C PHE A 315 11.69 -5.29 -10.21
N PHE A 316 10.97 -6.41 -10.19
CA PHE A 316 9.58 -6.48 -10.64
C PHE A 316 8.66 -6.72 -9.43
N PRO A 317 7.57 -5.95 -9.26
CA PRO A 317 6.61 -6.19 -8.19
C PRO A 317 5.87 -7.51 -8.42
N GLU A 318 5.43 -8.14 -7.33
CA GLU A 318 4.59 -9.34 -7.40
C GLU A 318 3.19 -8.98 -7.95
N LYS A 319 2.64 -9.86 -8.79
CA LYS A 319 1.32 -9.68 -9.42
C LYS A 319 0.47 -10.96 -9.41
N ARG A 320 1.04 -12.08 -8.98
CA ARG A 320 0.36 -13.37 -8.91
C ARG A 320 -0.53 -13.43 -7.67
N LEU A 321 -1.83 -13.64 -7.86
CA LEU A 321 -2.85 -13.57 -6.81
C LEU A 321 -2.50 -14.34 -5.54
N PHE A 322 -1.95 -15.55 -5.67
CA PHE A 322 -1.51 -16.35 -4.53
C PHE A 322 -0.52 -15.59 -3.64
N PHE A 323 0.49 -14.93 -4.22
CA PHE A 323 1.53 -14.24 -3.49
C PHE A 323 1.16 -12.82 -3.05
N LEU A 324 0.04 -12.26 -3.52
CA LEU A 324 -0.40 -10.89 -3.18
C LEU A 324 -1.08 -10.80 -1.81
N GLU A 325 -2.08 -11.63 -1.55
CA GLU A 325 -2.93 -11.48 -0.36
C GLU A 325 -2.17 -11.87 0.92
N GLY A 326 -2.08 -11.00 1.92
CA GLY A 326 -1.44 -11.37 3.19
C GLY A 326 0.09 -11.37 3.15
N ASN A 327 0.72 -10.92 2.06
CA ASN A 327 2.18 -10.79 1.96
C ASN A 327 2.75 -9.71 2.90
N GLU A 328 1.89 -8.82 3.40
CA GLU A 328 2.31 -7.67 4.22
C GLU A 328 2.93 -8.09 5.54
N ILE A 329 2.68 -9.32 6.00
CA ILE A 329 3.34 -9.89 7.19
C ILE A 329 4.85 -10.04 7.00
N PHE A 330 5.30 -10.27 5.76
CA PHE A 330 6.71 -10.45 5.44
C PHE A 330 7.43 -9.12 5.11
N GLU A 331 6.71 -7.98 5.05
CA GLU A 331 7.35 -6.67 4.94
C GLU A 331 8.01 -6.26 6.27
N THR A 332 9.32 -6.45 6.38
CA THR A 332 10.10 -6.16 7.59
C THR A 332 10.48 -4.70 7.79
N THR A 333 10.50 -3.90 6.71
CA THR A 333 10.96 -2.50 6.76
C THR A 333 10.24 -1.66 5.69
N PRO A 334 10.07 -0.33 5.89
CA PRO A 334 9.57 0.57 4.86
C PRO A 334 10.33 0.47 3.53
N ARG A 335 11.60 0.02 3.56
CA ARG A 335 12.47 -0.15 2.39
C ARG A 335 12.21 -1.41 1.56
N ALA A 336 11.41 -2.35 2.05
CA ALA A 336 11.07 -3.57 1.31
C ALA A 336 10.11 -3.29 0.13
N ASN A 337 9.41 -2.15 0.15
CA ASN A 337 8.46 -1.76 -0.88
C ASN A 337 9.01 -0.62 -1.76
N SER A 338 9.08 -0.84 -3.07
CA SER A 338 9.62 0.13 -4.05
C SER A 338 8.89 1.48 -4.10
N GLY A 339 7.63 1.54 -3.65
CA GLY A 339 6.84 2.78 -3.65
C GLY A 339 7.24 3.79 -2.57
N ASN A 340 7.75 3.34 -1.42
CA ASN A 340 8.02 4.23 -0.28
C ASN A 340 9.27 5.12 -0.45
N PRO A 341 10.44 4.62 -0.92
CA PRO A 341 11.64 5.45 -1.11
C PRO A 341 11.41 6.58 -2.11
N LEU A 342 10.65 6.30 -3.17
CA LEU A 342 10.18 7.27 -4.17
C LEU A 342 9.34 8.37 -3.52
N ARG A 343 8.28 8.00 -2.80
CA ARG A 343 7.36 8.93 -2.14
C ARG A 343 8.06 9.80 -1.09
N GLU A 344 9.00 9.23 -0.34
CA GLU A 344 9.76 9.94 0.68
C GLU A 344 10.73 10.98 0.09
N LEU A 345 11.45 10.64 -0.98
CA LEU A 345 12.46 11.55 -1.55
C LEU A 345 11.85 12.62 -2.47
N THR A 346 10.78 12.29 -3.18
CA THR A 346 10.20 13.17 -4.22
C THR A 346 8.99 13.97 -3.75
N ASN A 347 8.52 13.73 -2.51
CA ASN A 347 7.24 14.26 -2.01
C ASN A 347 6.06 13.88 -2.93
N GLU A 348 6.16 12.75 -3.64
CA GLU A 348 5.09 12.22 -4.48
C GLU A 348 3.95 11.72 -3.60
N ASN A 349 2.82 12.43 -3.67
CA ASN A 349 1.58 12.02 -3.06
C ASN A 349 0.53 11.90 -4.18
N PHE A 350 0.52 10.80 -4.94
CA PHE A 350 -0.46 10.32 -5.94
C PHE A 350 -1.13 11.30 -6.94
N SER A 351 -0.93 12.62 -6.86
CA SER A 351 -1.67 13.63 -7.61
C SER A 351 -0.85 14.83 -8.06
N THR A 352 0.37 15.02 -7.56
CA THR A 352 1.24 16.12 -8.00
C THR A 352 2.13 15.70 -9.16
N THR A 353 1.56 15.19 -10.25
CA THR A 353 2.38 14.85 -11.44
C THR A 353 2.88 16.09 -12.19
N SER A 354 2.27 17.26 -11.98
CA SER A 354 2.75 18.54 -12.52
C SER A 354 4.11 18.99 -11.97
N ARG A 355 4.61 18.34 -10.90
CA ARG A 355 5.94 18.54 -10.32
C ARG A 355 6.76 17.24 -10.24
N ARG A 356 6.51 16.27 -11.12
CA ARG A 356 7.41 15.12 -11.25
C ARG A 356 8.80 15.61 -11.61
N ALA A 357 9.71 15.60 -10.64
CA ALA A 357 11.12 15.59 -10.95
C ALA A 357 11.39 14.24 -11.62
N PHE A 358 11.44 14.22 -12.95
CA PHE A 358 11.81 13.04 -13.75
C PHE A 358 13.28 12.69 -13.51
N VAL A 359 13.62 12.26 -12.30
CA VAL A 359 14.90 11.62 -11.97
C VAL A 359 14.58 10.20 -11.53
N THR A 360 14.03 9.41 -12.45
CA THR A 360 13.86 7.95 -12.26
C THR A 360 15.18 7.20 -12.40
N ALA A 361 16.23 7.85 -12.91
CA ALA A 361 17.51 7.22 -13.20
C ALA A 361 18.31 6.75 -11.97
N HIS A 362 17.93 7.15 -10.74
CA HIS A 362 18.67 6.82 -9.51
C HIS A 362 17.75 6.49 -8.33
N LEU A 363 16.58 5.90 -8.59
CA LEU A 363 15.67 5.52 -7.51
C LEU A 363 16.33 4.46 -6.62
N PRO A 364 16.19 4.55 -5.28
CA PRO A 364 16.56 3.46 -4.40
C PRO A 364 15.71 2.26 -4.80
N THR A 365 16.36 1.17 -5.21
CA THR A 365 15.70 -0.11 -5.35
C THR A 365 15.27 -0.59 -3.97
N PRO A 366 14.16 -1.35 -3.87
CA PRO A 366 13.79 -1.93 -2.59
C PRO A 366 14.91 -2.83 -2.06
N ILE A 367 14.95 -2.99 -0.74
CA ILE A 367 15.80 -3.98 -0.07
C ILE A 367 14.84 -4.84 0.73
N SER A 368 14.67 -6.09 0.30
CA SER A 368 13.68 -7.00 0.88
C SER A 368 14.31 -8.35 1.12
N LEU A 369 14.02 -8.96 2.27
CA LEU A 369 14.43 -10.34 2.55
C LEU A 369 13.50 -11.36 1.86
N ILE A 370 12.34 -10.92 1.36
CA ILE A 370 11.44 -11.75 0.59
C ILE A 370 11.01 -11.05 -0.71
N ASN A 371 11.11 -11.78 -1.81
CA ASN A 371 10.73 -11.38 -3.15
C ASN A 371 10.17 -12.62 -3.83
N THR A 372 8.86 -12.82 -3.71
CA THR A 372 8.18 -14.04 -4.18
C THR A 372 8.33 -14.27 -5.68
N ARG A 373 8.70 -13.26 -6.48
CA ARG A 373 9.06 -13.41 -7.90
C ARG A 373 10.23 -14.36 -8.15
N ARG A 374 11.04 -14.68 -7.14
CA ARG A 374 12.07 -15.72 -7.22
C ARG A 374 11.47 -17.12 -7.37
N ILE A 375 10.32 -17.35 -6.74
CA ILE A 375 9.58 -18.61 -6.75
C ILE A 375 8.88 -18.76 -8.10
N GLY A 376 9.22 -19.80 -8.86
CA GLY A 376 8.76 -19.98 -10.24
C GLY A 376 9.35 -18.95 -11.20
N GLY A 377 10.49 -18.34 -10.82
CA GLY A 377 11.28 -17.48 -11.69
C GLY A 377 12.20 -18.31 -12.58
N THR A 378 13.15 -17.66 -13.27
CA THR A 378 14.16 -18.37 -14.07
C THR A 378 15.03 -19.25 -13.18
N ALA A 379 15.26 -20.50 -13.61
CA ALA A 379 16.15 -21.41 -12.89
C ALA A 379 17.61 -20.92 -12.94
N THR A 380 18.17 -20.61 -11.77
CA THR A 380 19.55 -20.12 -11.64
C THR A 380 20.53 -21.20 -11.19
N GLN A 381 20.03 -22.32 -10.64
CA GLN A 381 20.84 -23.41 -10.11
C GLN A 381 20.87 -24.63 -11.05
N VAL A 382 21.16 -24.42 -12.35
CA VAL A 382 21.23 -25.52 -13.32
C VAL A 382 22.68 -25.82 -13.68
N SER A 383 23.14 -27.05 -13.43
CA SER A 383 24.47 -27.49 -13.85
C SER A 383 24.47 -27.87 -15.33
N LEU A 384 25.34 -27.24 -16.11
CA LEU A 384 25.46 -27.54 -17.54
C LEU A 384 26.45 -28.68 -17.79
N PRO A 385 26.10 -29.68 -18.62
CA PRO A 385 27.06 -30.68 -19.09
C PRO A 385 28.22 -30.04 -19.87
N ALA A 386 29.40 -30.66 -19.79
CA ALA A 386 30.60 -30.11 -20.42
C ALA A 386 30.43 -29.94 -21.94
N GLY A 387 30.56 -28.69 -22.41
CA GLY A 387 30.48 -28.37 -23.84
C GLY A 387 29.06 -28.35 -24.42
N VAL A 388 28.03 -28.37 -23.57
CA VAL A 388 26.63 -28.16 -23.95
C VAL A 388 26.23 -26.73 -23.59
N LEU A 389 25.54 -26.05 -24.51
CA LEU A 389 24.94 -24.75 -24.25
C LEU A 389 23.42 -24.88 -24.37
N PRO A 390 22.64 -24.26 -23.46
CA PRO A 390 21.20 -24.17 -23.62
C PRO A 390 20.84 -23.51 -24.95
N ASP A 391 19.76 -23.97 -25.55
CA ASP A 391 19.19 -23.37 -26.74
C ASP A 391 18.67 -21.97 -26.41
N ARG A 392 18.47 -21.16 -27.46
CA ARG A 392 18.16 -19.74 -27.28
C ARG A 392 16.78 -19.57 -26.65
N GLY A 393 16.77 -19.12 -25.40
CA GLY A 393 15.55 -18.79 -24.65
C GLY A 393 15.26 -19.78 -23.52
N ASP A 394 15.79 -21.01 -23.59
CA ASP A 394 15.59 -22.06 -22.58
C ASP A 394 15.99 -21.62 -21.17
N ALA A 395 17.21 -21.10 -21.02
CA ALA A 395 17.70 -20.63 -19.73
C ALA A 395 16.97 -19.39 -19.16
N GLY A 396 16.07 -18.79 -19.95
CA GLY A 396 15.24 -17.66 -19.55
C GLY A 396 13.79 -18.04 -19.27
N LEU A 397 13.42 -19.31 -19.36
CA LEU A 397 12.07 -19.78 -19.04
C LEU A 397 11.84 -19.77 -17.52
N PRO A 398 10.63 -19.40 -17.07
CA PRO A 398 10.25 -19.58 -15.67
C PRO A 398 10.13 -21.07 -15.35
N THR A 399 10.43 -21.44 -14.11
CA THR A 399 10.18 -22.79 -13.60
C THR A 399 8.72 -22.92 -13.16
N ASP A 400 8.08 -24.03 -13.50
CA ASP A 400 6.73 -24.33 -13.02
C ASP A 400 6.75 -24.68 -11.52
N LEU A 401 5.61 -24.51 -10.85
CA LEU A 401 5.47 -24.92 -9.45
C LEU A 401 4.59 -26.17 -9.34
N LEU A 402 5.03 -27.12 -8.51
CA LEU A 402 4.21 -28.24 -8.09
C LEU A 402 3.10 -27.77 -7.13
N GLY A 403 3.43 -26.82 -6.28
CA GLY A 403 2.47 -26.21 -5.37
C GLY A 403 3.08 -25.20 -4.41
N ALA A 404 2.22 -24.48 -3.70
CA ALA A 404 2.62 -23.52 -2.69
C ALA A 404 1.58 -23.47 -1.57
N VAL A 405 2.03 -23.22 -0.34
CA VAL A 405 1.18 -23.06 0.83
C VAL A 405 1.64 -21.85 1.61
N ARG A 406 0.69 -21.05 2.08
CA ARG A 406 0.92 -19.94 3.00
C ARG A 406 -0.07 -19.99 4.15
N LEU A 407 0.43 -19.77 5.35
CA LEU A 407 -0.35 -19.65 6.56
C LEU A 407 0.03 -18.37 7.29
N ASN A 408 -0.93 -17.47 7.47
CA ASN A 408 -0.74 -16.22 8.18
C ASN A 408 -1.76 -16.09 9.31
N GLY A 409 -1.37 -15.41 10.38
CA GLY A 409 -2.32 -15.12 11.44
C GLY A 409 -1.77 -14.32 12.61
N ARG A 410 -2.58 -14.24 13.66
CA ARG A 410 -2.27 -13.51 14.90
C ARG A 410 -2.77 -14.26 16.14
N ILE A 411 -1.90 -14.36 17.15
CA ILE A 411 -2.22 -14.87 18.49
C ILE A 411 -1.82 -13.80 19.50
N GLY A 412 -2.81 -13.14 20.10
CA GLY A 412 -2.59 -12.01 21.00
C GLY A 412 -1.83 -10.89 20.29
N ASN A 413 -0.62 -10.60 20.79
CA ASN A 413 0.27 -9.56 20.27
C ASN A 413 1.30 -10.09 19.27
N VAL A 414 1.26 -11.39 18.96
CA VAL A 414 2.20 -12.02 18.02
C VAL A 414 1.50 -12.29 16.70
N ARG A 415 2.00 -11.73 15.62
CA ARG A 415 1.67 -12.10 14.25
C ARG A 415 2.66 -13.16 13.75
N TYR A 416 2.18 -14.08 12.95
CA TYR A 416 2.99 -15.12 12.34
C TYR A 416 2.67 -15.27 10.86
N GLY A 417 3.68 -15.67 10.08
CA GLY A 417 3.55 -15.98 8.66
C GLY A 417 4.46 -17.14 8.31
N VAL A 418 3.94 -18.10 7.56
CA VAL A 418 4.67 -19.25 7.03
C VAL A 418 4.35 -19.31 5.54
N LEU A 419 5.37 -19.42 4.70
CA LEU A 419 5.21 -19.64 3.26
C LEU A 419 6.14 -20.78 2.85
N SER A 420 5.65 -21.66 1.99
CA SER A 420 6.46 -22.69 1.36
C SER A 420 6.00 -22.91 -0.08
N ALA A 421 6.93 -23.15 -0.98
CA ALA A 421 6.65 -23.41 -2.39
C ALA A 421 7.68 -24.39 -2.95
N PHE A 422 7.25 -25.23 -3.89
CA PHE A 422 8.03 -26.31 -4.47
C PHE A 422 8.01 -26.13 -5.99
N GLU A 423 9.18 -25.94 -6.59
CA GLU A 423 9.34 -25.92 -8.05
C GLU A 423 9.34 -27.34 -8.62
N ASP A 424 8.87 -27.46 -9.85
CA ASP A 424 9.00 -28.68 -10.64
C ASP A 424 10.44 -28.82 -11.19
N GLU A 425 10.74 -29.99 -11.75
CA GLU A 425 12.00 -30.23 -12.45
C GLU A 425 12.18 -29.24 -13.62
N VAL A 426 13.41 -28.78 -13.79
CA VAL A 426 13.79 -27.88 -14.87
C VAL A 426 14.22 -28.72 -16.06
N GLU A 427 13.49 -28.60 -17.17
CA GLU A 427 13.81 -29.26 -18.44
C GLU A 427 14.16 -28.21 -19.51
N TRP A 428 15.42 -28.18 -19.92
CA TRP A 428 15.92 -27.31 -20.99
C TRP A 428 16.42 -28.12 -22.16
N GLN A 429 16.24 -27.57 -23.37
CA GLN A 429 16.92 -28.07 -24.56
C GLN A 429 18.28 -27.40 -24.71
N GLY A 430 19.29 -28.15 -25.14
CA GLY A 430 20.62 -27.63 -25.40
C GLY A 430 21.30 -28.31 -26.57
N THR A 431 22.38 -27.70 -27.03
CA THR A 431 23.15 -28.20 -28.16
C THR A 431 24.61 -28.36 -27.77
N ASN A 432 25.20 -29.51 -28.07
CA ASN A 432 26.63 -29.74 -27.86
C ASN A 432 27.51 -29.17 -28.99
N GLN A 433 28.83 -29.21 -28.83
CA GLN A 433 29.78 -28.71 -29.84
C GLN A 433 29.68 -29.38 -31.22
N SER A 434 29.04 -30.56 -31.31
CA SER A 434 28.80 -31.29 -32.56
C SER A 434 27.41 -31.04 -33.17
N ALA A 435 26.70 -30.02 -32.68
CA ALA A 435 25.33 -29.67 -33.09
C ALA A 435 24.30 -30.79 -32.86
N VAL A 436 24.52 -31.62 -31.83
CA VAL A 436 23.56 -32.66 -31.41
C VAL A 436 22.72 -32.10 -30.25
N PRO A 437 21.38 -32.21 -30.32
CA PRO A 437 20.49 -31.86 -29.21
C PRO A 437 20.76 -32.72 -27.97
N VAL A 438 20.69 -32.10 -26.80
CA VAL A 438 20.92 -32.70 -25.48
C VAL A 438 19.92 -32.09 -24.51
N ASP A 439 19.17 -32.93 -23.81
CA ASP A 439 18.30 -32.50 -22.71
C ASP A 439 19.17 -32.13 -21.49
N ILE A 440 18.88 -30.98 -20.90
CA ILE A 440 19.52 -30.47 -19.68
C ILE A 440 18.44 -30.48 -18.61
N ASN A 441 18.56 -31.41 -17.67
CA ASN A 441 17.60 -31.56 -16.57
C ASN A 441 18.26 -31.19 -15.24
N ALA A 442 17.50 -30.55 -14.36
CA ALA A 442 17.90 -30.26 -12.99
C ALA A 442 16.69 -30.30 -12.05
N ASP A 443 16.92 -30.63 -10.78
CA ASP A 443 15.86 -30.58 -9.78
C ASP A 443 15.38 -29.14 -9.57
N GLY A 444 14.09 -28.98 -9.27
CA GLY A 444 13.50 -27.70 -8.86
C GLY A 444 14.04 -27.21 -7.51
N ARG A 445 13.81 -25.94 -7.20
CA ARG A 445 14.13 -25.36 -5.89
C ARG A 445 12.92 -25.40 -4.96
N ASP A 446 13.21 -25.61 -3.69
CA ASP A 446 12.22 -25.52 -2.61
C ASP A 446 12.44 -24.25 -1.81
N PHE A 447 11.36 -23.53 -1.56
CA PHE A 447 11.37 -22.26 -0.84
C PHE A 447 10.59 -22.39 0.46
N ALA A 448 11.09 -21.74 1.51
CA ALA A 448 10.36 -21.53 2.74
C ALA A 448 10.65 -20.15 3.34
N ALA A 449 9.65 -19.55 3.97
CA ALA A 449 9.79 -18.34 4.77
C ALA A 449 9.00 -18.45 6.07
N LEU A 450 9.59 -17.97 7.17
CA LEU A 450 9.02 -17.99 8.51
C LEU A 450 9.12 -16.60 9.14
N ARG A 451 8.00 -16.07 9.62
CA ARG A 451 7.90 -14.74 10.22
C ARG A 451 7.23 -14.82 11.58
N PHE A 452 7.80 -14.13 12.56
CA PHE A 452 7.18 -13.85 13.86
C PHE A 452 7.38 -12.39 14.24
N SER A 453 6.28 -11.65 14.45
CA SER A 453 6.33 -10.24 14.86
C SER A 453 5.52 -10.04 16.13
N TYR A 454 6.14 -9.46 17.16
CA TYR A 454 5.44 -8.96 18.33
C TYR A 454 5.10 -7.48 18.11
N GLU A 455 3.83 -7.11 18.32
CA GLU A 455 3.34 -5.73 18.22
C GLU A 455 2.61 -5.35 19.52
N ASP A 456 2.96 -4.19 20.11
CA ASP A 456 2.24 -3.69 21.28
C ASP A 456 0.81 -3.27 20.88
N SER A 457 -0.18 -3.98 21.42
CA SER A 457 -1.60 -3.78 21.15
C SER A 457 -2.18 -2.47 21.69
N SER A 458 -1.50 -1.80 22.63
CA SER A 458 -2.06 -0.62 23.29
C SER A 458 -2.00 0.64 22.44
N ASN A 459 -0.86 0.92 21.81
CA ASN A 459 -0.64 2.13 21.02
C ASN A 459 0.15 1.86 19.68
N GLN A 460 0.43 0.59 19.32
CA GLN A 460 1.13 0.17 18.08
C GLN A 460 2.43 0.90 17.76
N ASN A 461 3.04 1.44 18.79
CA ASN A 461 4.23 2.26 18.76
C ASN A 461 5.52 1.43 18.85
N PHE A 462 5.41 0.11 19.00
CA PHE A 462 6.55 -0.78 19.06
C PHE A 462 6.22 -2.10 18.35
N ALA A 463 7.11 -2.53 17.47
CA ALA A 463 7.13 -3.89 16.94
C ALA A 463 8.55 -4.45 16.91
N LEU A 464 8.68 -5.75 17.22
CA LEU A 464 9.92 -6.51 17.11
C LEU A 464 9.65 -7.79 16.33
N GLY A 465 10.45 -8.03 15.30
CA GLY A 465 10.22 -9.10 14.38
C GLY A 465 11.45 -9.93 14.05
N TYR A 466 11.21 -11.21 13.76
CA TYR A 466 12.14 -12.11 13.09
C TYR A 466 11.53 -12.58 11.76
N LEU A 467 12.36 -12.64 10.72
CA LEU A 467 12.06 -13.27 9.43
C LEU A 467 13.21 -14.20 9.04
N GLY A 468 12.91 -15.46 8.74
CA GLY A 468 13.85 -16.40 8.13
C GLY A 468 13.38 -16.77 6.73
N THR A 469 14.29 -16.82 5.76
CA THR A 469 14.05 -17.38 4.43
C THR A 469 15.04 -18.48 4.14
N PHE A 470 14.57 -19.55 3.52
CA PHE A 470 15.32 -20.75 3.22
C PHE A 470 15.04 -21.15 1.78
N VAL A 471 16.10 -21.40 1.02
CA VAL A 471 16.03 -21.93 -0.34
C VAL A 471 16.90 -23.18 -0.36
N ASN A 472 16.28 -24.32 -0.64
CA ASN A 472 17.00 -25.54 -0.95
C ASN A 472 17.05 -25.67 -2.47
N GLY A 473 18.24 -25.93 -3.01
CA GLY A 473 18.42 -26.05 -4.45
C GLY A 473 19.45 -27.12 -4.80
N PRO A 474 19.48 -27.53 -6.08
CA PRO A 474 20.30 -28.66 -6.53
C PRO A 474 21.81 -28.40 -6.45
N ILE A 475 22.25 -27.13 -6.43
CA ILE A 475 23.68 -26.79 -6.37
C ILE A 475 24.08 -26.37 -4.95
N TYR A 476 23.25 -25.55 -4.30
CA TYR A 476 23.52 -25.04 -2.96
C TYR A 476 22.24 -24.65 -2.22
N ASP A 477 22.34 -24.66 -0.90
CA ASP A 477 21.34 -24.10 0.01
C ASP A 477 21.66 -22.64 0.35
N ALA A 478 20.61 -21.87 0.58
CA ALA A 478 20.68 -20.47 1.01
C ALA A 478 19.73 -20.21 2.17
N GLU A 479 20.25 -19.65 3.26
CA GLU A 479 19.46 -19.18 4.39
C GLU A 479 19.74 -17.71 4.68
N VAL A 480 18.68 -16.96 4.99
CA VAL A 480 18.78 -15.57 5.41
C VAL A 480 17.92 -15.35 6.63
N HIS A 481 18.48 -14.67 7.61
CA HIS A 481 17.83 -14.33 8.86
C HIS A 481 17.81 -12.81 9.02
N GLY A 482 16.62 -12.28 9.32
CA GLY A 482 16.38 -10.89 9.60
C GLY A 482 15.83 -10.67 10.99
N LEU A 483 16.31 -9.63 11.66
CA LEU A 483 15.70 -9.08 12.88
C LEU A 483 15.29 -7.64 12.59
N ASP A 484 14.00 -7.33 12.72
CA ASP A 484 13.44 -6.01 12.48
C ASP A 484 12.88 -5.40 13.77
N TRP A 485 13.05 -4.09 13.91
CA TRP A 485 12.50 -3.30 15.02
C TRP A 485 11.90 -2.02 14.46
N HIS A 486 10.60 -1.83 14.72
CA HIS A 486 9.88 -0.58 14.52
C HIS A 486 9.56 0.11 15.86
N TYR A 487 9.76 1.42 15.93
CA TYR A 487 9.34 2.25 17.05
C TYR A 487 8.79 3.60 16.59
N LEU A 488 7.63 3.98 17.12
CA LEU A 488 7.00 5.29 16.93
C LEU A 488 6.78 5.91 18.32
N ALA A 489 7.33 7.09 18.59
CA ALA A 489 7.05 7.77 19.85
C ALA A 489 5.57 8.14 19.97
N GLU A 490 5.01 8.17 21.19
CA GLU A 490 3.60 8.50 21.43
C GLU A 490 3.19 9.88 20.91
N ASP A 491 4.13 10.83 20.84
CA ASP A 491 3.91 12.16 20.26
C ASP A 491 4.02 12.20 18.73
N GLY A 492 4.29 11.04 18.10
CA GLY A 492 4.52 10.86 16.67
C GLY A 492 5.81 11.51 16.16
N LYS A 493 6.62 12.14 17.01
CA LYS A 493 7.76 12.94 16.54
C LYS A 493 8.93 12.08 16.11
N TRP A 494 9.15 10.96 16.78
CA TRP A 494 10.24 10.04 16.45
C TRP A 494 9.69 8.78 15.81
N THR A 495 10.29 8.38 14.70
CA THR A 495 10.09 7.07 14.08
C THR A 495 11.45 6.44 13.87
N LEU A 496 11.60 5.18 14.25
CA LEU A 496 12.81 4.39 14.06
C LEU A 496 12.43 3.04 13.44
N ASP A 497 13.11 2.70 12.36
CA ASP A 497 13.05 1.39 11.71
C ASP A 497 14.48 0.85 11.60
N LEU A 498 14.76 -0.27 12.26
CA LEU A 498 16.04 -0.97 12.20
C LEU A 498 15.81 -2.37 11.62
N GLN A 499 16.66 -2.78 10.69
CA GLN A 499 16.72 -4.15 10.22
C GLN A 499 18.15 -4.64 10.21
N LEU A 500 18.42 -5.73 10.91
CA LEU A 500 19.66 -6.48 10.84
C LEU A 500 19.41 -7.72 9.98
N MET A 501 20.41 -8.11 9.18
CA MET A 501 20.33 -9.31 8.36
C MET A 501 21.64 -10.09 8.39
N HIS A 502 21.51 -11.40 8.33
CA HIS A 502 22.59 -12.36 8.19
C HIS A 502 22.22 -13.33 7.09
N SER A 503 23.14 -13.62 6.20
CA SER A 503 22.98 -14.64 5.16
C SER A 503 24.02 -15.73 5.34
N ASP A 504 23.68 -16.95 4.98
CA ASP A 504 24.59 -18.05 4.70
C ASP A 504 24.17 -18.68 3.36
N VAL A 505 25.00 -18.52 2.34
CA VAL A 505 24.73 -19.01 0.99
C VAL A 505 25.92 -19.83 0.55
N ALA A 506 25.71 -21.12 0.28
CA ALA A 506 26.78 -22.05 -0.08
C ALA A 506 27.97 -22.02 0.91
N GLU A 507 27.68 -22.00 2.22
CA GLU A 507 28.66 -21.91 3.32
C GLU A 507 29.44 -20.58 3.40
N ILE A 508 28.97 -19.54 2.69
CA ILE A 508 29.52 -18.19 2.75
C ILE A 508 28.57 -17.31 3.54
N SER A 509 29.00 -16.89 4.72
CA SER A 509 28.19 -16.04 5.57
C SER A 509 28.49 -14.54 5.41
N GLY A 510 27.45 -13.72 5.47
CA GLY A 510 27.51 -12.27 5.35
C GLY A 510 26.55 -11.54 6.28
N GLN A 511 26.72 -10.23 6.42
CA GLN A 511 25.96 -9.39 7.35
C GLN A 511 25.56 -8.05 6.72
N GLY A 512 24.37 -7.58 7.10
CA GLY A 512 23.87 -6.27 6.71
C GLY A 512 23.04 -5.60 7.81
N ALA A 513 22.93 -4.29 7.71
CA ALA A 513 22.12 -3.46 8.59
C ALA A 513 21.52 -2.27 7.84
N ILE A 514 20.27 -1.97 8.14
CA ILE A 514 19.53 -0.81 7.64
C ILE A 514 18.95 -0.09 8.84
N LEU A 515 19.13 1.23 8.91
CA LEU A 515 18.51 2.10 9.91
C LEU A 515 17.85 3.29 9.23
N ASP A 516 16.57 3.49 9.48
CA ASP A 516 15.82 4.70 9.14
C ASP A 516 15.37 5.38 10.44
N LEU A 517 15.73 6.65 10.60
CA LEU A 517 15.39 7.47 11.75
C LEU A 517 14.78 8.77 11.27
N SER A 518 13.55 9.05 11.69
CA SER A 518 12.83 10.29 11.39
C SER A 518 12.53 11.05 12.68
N TYR A 519 12.76 12.36 12.65
CA TYR A 519 12.39 13.30 13.70
C TYR A 519 11.59 14.47 13.13
N SER A 520 10.31 14.53 13.48
CA SER A 520 9.38 15.60 13.13
C SER A 520 9.30 16.60 14.29
N VAL A 521 9.86 17.79 14.11
CA VAL A 521 9.79 18.86 15.13
C VAL A 521 8.34 19.35 15.25
N ASP A 522 7.72 19.57 14.10
CA ASP A 522 6.31 19.90 13.86
C ASP A 522 5.91 19.45 12.43
N SER A 523 4.68 19.70 12.01
CA SER A 523 4.19 19.38 10.66
C SER A 523 4.91 20.11 9.51
N ARG A 524 5.85 21.02 9.80
CA ARG A 524 6.63 21.79 8.82
C ARG A 524 8.07 21.36 8.74
N PHE A 525 8.66 20.83 9.82
CA PHE A 525 10.09 20.54 9.89
C PHE A 525 10.32 19.08 10.26
N GLN A 526 10.99 18.34 9.38
CA GLN A 526 11.31 16.94 9.57
C GLN A 526 12.77 16.68 9.20
N HIS A 527 13.46 15.94 10.05
CA HIS A 527 14.81 15.41 9.81
C HIS A 527 14.69 13.91 9.55
N ILE A 528 15.38 13.42 8.52
CA ILE A 528 15.41 12.00 8.16
C ILE A 528 16.88 11.61 8.05
N LEU A 529 17.27 10.58 8.78
CA LEU A 529 18.59 9.97 8.73
C LEU A 529 18.44 8.52 8.30
N LYS A 530 19.18 8.11 7.29
CA LYS A 530 19.18 6.75 6.75
C LYS A 530 20.60 6.23 6.72
N PHE A 531 20.82 5.02 7.22
CA PHE A 531 22.11 4.36 7.25
C PHE A 531 22.01 2.95 6.69
N ASP A 532 22.99 2.58 5.88
CA ASP A 532 23.10 1.30 5.19
C ASP A 532 24.48 0.72 5.43
N TYR A 533 24.52 -0.57 5.72
CA TYR A 533 25.75 -1.34 5.77
C TYR A 533 25.48 -2.72 5.21
N PHE A 534 26.24 -3.11 4.19
CA PHE A 534 26.26 -4.44 3.59
C PHE A 534 27.73 -4.80 3.42
N ASP A 535 28.18 -5.88 4.05
CA ASP A 535 29.54 -6.38 3.83
C ASP A 535 29.70 -7.01 2.43
N GLU A 536 30.89 -7.50 2.11
CA GLU A 536 31.19 -8.09 0.80
C GLU A 536 30.54 -9.46 0.54
N ASN A 537 30.05 -10.13 1.59
CA ASN A 537 29.57 -11.51 1.52
C ASN A 537 28.05 -11.61 1.72
N VAL A 538 27.39 -10.54 2.16
CA VAL A 538 25.94 -10.55 2.34
C VAL A 538 25.26 -10.79 1.01
N GLU A 539 24.48 -11.86 0.96
CA GLU A 539 23.78 -12.31 -0.23
C GLU A 539 22.39 -12.75 0.21
N ILE A 540 21.36 -12.11 -0.33
CA ILE A 540 19.97 -12.38 0.03
C ILE A 540 19.10 -12.65 -1.19
N ASN A 541 19.69 -12.68 -2.38
CA ASN A 541 18.94 -12.67 -3.64
C ASN A 541 18.27 -14.00 -3.98
N ASP A 542 18.59 -15.13 -3.33
CA ASP A 542 17.92 -16.41 -3.64
C ASP A 542 16.40 -16.39 -3.38
N LEU A 543 15.96 -15.72 -2.30
CA LEU A 543 14.53 -15.44 -2.06
C LEU A 543 14.22 -13.96 -1.80
N GLY A 544 15.22 -13.11 -1.60
CA GLY A 544 15.07 -11.67 -1.40
C GLY A 544 15.51 -10.84 -2.59
N PHE A 545 15.84 -9.58 -2.31
CA PHE A 545 16.36 -8.64 -3.27
C PHE A 545 17.32 -7.63 -2.59
N LEU A 546 18.58 -7.68 -2.99
CA LEU A 546 19.63 -6.72 -2.69
C LEU A 546 20.36 -6.38 -3.98
N ARG A 547 20.27 -5.12 -4.40
CA ARG A 547 20.90 -4.66 -5.65
C ARG A 547 22.41 -4.84 -5.67
N ARG A 548 23.06 -4.67 -4.51
CA ARG A 548 24.52 -4.70 -4.37
C ARG A 548 24.92 -4.88 -2.90
N ASN A 549 25.94 -5.70 -2.68
CA ASN A 549 26.70 -5.82 -1.44
C ASN A 549 28.04 -5.02 -1.51
N ASP A 550 28.90 -5.13 -0.50
CA ASP A 550 30.10 -4.30 -0.37
C ASP A 550 29.78 -2.79 -0.49
N TYR A 551 28.90 -2.32 0.39
CA TYR A 551 28.40 -0.94 0.38
C TYR A 551 28.07 -0.46 1.79
N SER A 552 28.47 0.78 2.08
CA SER A 552 27.96 1.53 3.21
C SER A 552 27.48 2.91 2.76
N GLY A 553 26.38 3.35 3.33
CA GLY A 553 25.69 4.57 2.95
C GLY A 553 25.19 5.34 4.16
N LEU A 554 25.29 6.66 4.09
CA LEU A 554 24.64 7.56 5.05
C LEU A 554 23.95 8.67 4.27
N LEU A 555 22.64 8.81 4.49
CA LEU A 555 21.84 9.89 3.92
C LEU A 555 21.19 10.68 5.05
N TYR A 556 21.34 11.99 4.98
CA TYR A 556 20.61 12.92 5.82
C TYR A 556 19.77 13.83 4.92
N ALA A 557 18.48 13.89 5.21
CA ALA A 557 17.53 14.77 4.54
C ALA A 557 16.84 15.67 5.57
N PHE A 558 16.68 16.94 5.21
CA PHE A 558 15.89 17.91 5.95
C PHE A 558 14.72 18.36 5.08
N ARG A 559 13.51 18.15 5.57
CA ARG A 559 12.27 18.51 4.89
C ARG A 559 11.65 19.73 5.56
N TYR A 560 11.33 20.72 4.74
CA TYR A 560 10.61 21.93 5.13
C TYR A 560 9.33 22.09 4.32
N THR A 561 8.19 22.20 4.99
CA THR A 561 6.90 22.54 4.38
C THR A 561 6.58 24.01 4.67
N GLY A 562 6.70 24.84 3.63
CA GLY A 562 6.37 26.27 3.72
C GLY A 562 4.87 26.52 3.88
N LYS A 563 4.50 27.63 4.56
CA LYS A 563 3.12 28.11 4.54
C LYS A 563 2.80 28.59 3.11
N SER A 564 1.74 28.05 2.51
CA SER A 564 1.14 28.66 1.32
C SER A 564 0.77 30.11 1.66
N SER A 565 1.41 31.06 0.98
CA SER A 565 0.87 32.41 0.86
C SER A 565 -0.43 32.30 0.07
N ALA A 566 -1.39 33.19 0.36
CA ALA A 566 -2.67 33.24 -0.36
C ALA A 566 -2.51 33.44 -1.89
N ASP A 567 -1.30 33.77 -2.35
CA ASP A 567 -0.97 34.07 -3.75
C ASP A 567 -0.24 32.92 -4.47
N GLY A 568 -0.21 31.70 -3.92
CA GLY A 568 0.17 30.48 -4.67
C GLY A 568 1.65 30.35 -5.10
N PHE A 569 2.52 31.30 -4.78
CA PHE A 569 3.95 31.22 -5.10
C PHE A 569 4.83 31.35 -3.84
N VAL A 570 5.70 30.36 -3.65
CA VAL A 570 6.92 30.53 -2.84
C VAL A 570 7.78 31.54 -3.60
N ARG A 571 7.85 32.79 -3.12
CA ARG A 571 8.84 33.73 -3.62
C ARG A 571 10.21 33.18 -3.23
N ALA A 572 10.93 32.63 -4.21
CA ALA A 572 12.35 32.40 -4.07
C ALA A 572 13.01 33.76 -3.86
N ASN A 573 13.41 34.06 -2.63
CA ASN A 573 14.32 35.15 -2.38
C ASN A 573 15.66 34.75 -3.01
N ARG A 574 15.98 35.38 -4.14
CA ARG A 574 17.36 35.45 -4.64
C ARG A 574 18.18 36.37 -3.75
#